data_AF-A0A3P7JA28-F1
#
_entry.id   AF-A0A3P7JA28-F1
#
_cell.length_a   1.000
_cell.length_b   1.000
_cell.length_c   1.000
_cell.angle_alpha   90.00
_cell.angle_beta   90.00
_cell.angle_gamma   90.00
#
_symmetry.space_group_name_H-M   'P 1'
#
loop_
_entity.id
_entity.type
_entity.pdbx_description
1 polymer ?
#
loop_
_entity_poly.entity_id
_entity_poly.type
_entity_poly.pdbx_seq_one_letter_code
_entity_poly.pdbx_strand_id
1 'polypeptide(L)'
;MNDSHMQVFKNLVDDYIKTKGVTYNKDLVQEKAVNVDGKFAVLYTLLGYECDRVNNFVHDAKSEANFVTDIKVKCGGKPEFVVV
;
A
#
# COMPACT_ATOMS: atom_id res chain seq x y z
N MET A 1 18.85 4.18 0.44
CA MET A 1 17.66 3.31 0.43
C MET A 1 17.60 2.65 -0.93
N ASN A 2 17.72 1.33 -0.99
CA ASN A 2 18.18 0.60 -2.17
C ASN A 2 17.01 -0.05 -2.92
N ASP A 3 17.08 -0.13 -4.25
CA ASP A 3 16.05 -0.69 -5.14
C ASP A 3 15.63 -2.12 -4.75
N SER A 4 16.55 -2.88 -4.15
CA SER A 4 16.31 -4.24 -3.65
C SER A 4 15.19 -4.32 -2.60
N HIS A 5 15.09 -3.37 -1.66
CA HIS A 5 14.03 -3.39 -0.64
C HIS A 5 12.65 -3.09 -1.27
N MET A 6 12.62 -2.20 -2.26
CA MET A 6 11.40 -1.90 -3.01
C MET A 6 10.95 -3.11 -3.83
N GLN A 7 11.88 -3.81 -4.47
CA GLN A 7 11.55 -4.98 -5.28
C GLN A 7 11.00 -6.13 -4.42
N VAL A 8 11.58 -6.39 -3.25
CA VAL A 8 11.06 -7.39 -2.30
C VAL A 8 9.66 -7.00 -1.82
N PHE A 9 9.46 -5.74 -1.42
CA PHE A 9 8.16 -5.26 -0.97
C PHE A 9 7.10 -5.38 -2.07
N LYS A 10 7.42 -4.97 -3.30
CA LYS A 10 6.52 -5.10 -4.46
C LYS A 10 6.12 -6.54 -4.73
N ASN A 11 7.07 -7.49 -4.70
CA ASN A 11 6.77 -8.90 -4.91
C ASN A 11 5.79 -9.43 -3.85
N LEU A 12 5.95 -9.03 -2.58
CA LEU A 12 5.03 -9.43 -1.50
C LEU A 12 3.62 -8.85 -1.71
N VAL A 13 3.52 -7.59 -2.11
CA VAL A 13 2.22 -6.95 -2.42
C VAL A 13 1.58 -7.58 -3.66
N ASP A 14 2.33 -7.83 -4.72
CA ASP A 14 1.83 -8.46 -5.94
C ASP A 14 1.32 -9.88 -5.68
N ASP A 15 2.04 -10.67 -4.87
CA ASP A 15 1.59 -12.01 -4.50
C ASP A 15 0.33 -11.97 -3.64
N TYR A 16 0.22 -11.02 -2.69
CA TYR A 16 -1.02 -10.81 -1.92
C TYR A 16 -2.21 -10.42 -2.81
N ILE A 17 -2.02 -9.48 -3.73
CA ILE A 17 -3.07 -9.06 -4.67
C ILE A 17 -3.55 -10.26 -5.51
N LYS A 18 -2.62 -11.10 -5.99
CA LYS A 18 -2.94 -12.32 -6.75
C LYS A 18 -3.71 -13.33 -5.90
N THR A 19 -3.29 -13.59 -4.65
CA THR A 19 -3.97 -14.59 -3.79
C THR A 19 -5.40 -14.17 -3.44
N LYS A 20 -5.64 -12.86 -3.34
CA LYS A 20 -6.98 -12.29 -3.11
C LYS A 20 -7.83 -12.15 -4.38
N GLY A 21 -7.29 -12.48 -5.56
CA GLY A 21 -7.98 -12.32 -6.83
C GLY A 21 -8.29 -10.85 -7.15
N VAL A 22 -7.56 -9.91 -6.54
CA VAL A 22 -7.74 -8.47 -6.76
C VAL A 22 -7.13 -8.11 -8.10
N THR A 23 -7.92 -7.48 -8.96
CA THR A 23 -7.45 -6.90 -10.22
C THR A 23 -7.41 -5.39 -10.07
N TYR A 24 -6.35 -4.77 -10.59
CA TYR A 24 -6.19 -3.33 -10.56
C TYR A 24 -5.61 -2.83 -11.89
N ASN A 25 -5.95 -1.60 -12.26
CA ASN A 25 -5.37 -0.97 -13.43
C ASN A 25 -4.04 -0.33 -13.02
N LYS A 26 -2.93 -0.86 -13.56
CA LYS A 26 -1.58 -0.35 -13.26
C LYS A 26 -1.39 1.11 -13.66
N ASP A 27 -2.11 1.59 -14.68
CA ASP A 27 -2.03 3.00 -15.11
C ASP A 27 -2.64 3.97 -14.08
N LEU A 28 -3.47 3.45 -13.17
CA LEU A 28 -4.11 4.20 -12.10
C LEU A 28 -3.35 4.09 -10.76
N VAL A 29 -2.21 3.39 -10.74
CA VAL A 29 -1.41 3.15 -9.54
C VAL A 29 0.00 3.67 -9.76
N GLN A 30 0.38 4.69 -8.99
CA GLN A 30 1.76 5.18 -8.97
C GLN A 30 2.43 4.75 -7.68
N GLU A 31 3.69 4.31 -7.78
CA GLU A 31 4.44 3.75 -6.67
C GLU A 31 5.78 4.47 -6.51
N LYS A 32 6.14 4.80 -5.27
CA LYS A 32 7.43 5.42 -4.97
C LYS A 32 7.97 4.96 -3.62
N ALA A 33 9.24 4.55 -3.58
CA ALA A 33 9.96 4.36 -2.33
C ALA A 33 10.22 5.71 -1.66
N VAL A 34 9.86 5.83 -0.38
CA VAL A 34 10.01 7.05 0.42
C VAL A 34 10.61 6.72 1.79
N ASN A 35 11.30 7.70 2.38
CA ASN A 35 11.75 7.64 3.77
C ASN A 35 10.69 8.30 4.64
N VAL A 36 10.20 7.57 5.65
CA VAL A 36 9.30 8.11 6.67
C VAL A 36 9.97 7.89 8.00
N ASP A 37 10.41 8.97 8.64
CA ASP A 37 11.04 8.97 9.98
C ASP A 37 12.22 7.98 10.11
N GLY A 38 13.06 7.90 9.07
CA GLY A 38 14.21 7.01 9.02
C GLY A 38 13.89 5.58 8.57
N LYS A 39 12.62 5.24 8.36
CA LYS A 39 12.16 3.91 7.90
C LYS A 39 11.90 3.88 6.40
N PHE A 40 12.01 2.69 5.83
CA PHE A 40 11.60 2.42 4.45
C PHE A 40 10.07 2.33 4.36
N ALA A 41 9.48 3.06 3.43
CA ALA A 41 8.06 2.97 3.10
C ALA A 41 7.84 3.02 1.59
N VAL A 42 6.70 2.51 1.14
CA VAL A 42 6.26 2.60 -0.26
C VAL A 42 4.97 3.41 -0.29
N LEU A 43 5.00 4.53 -1.00
CA LEU A 43 3.84 5.37 -1.25
C LEU A 43 3.11 4.89 -2.49
N TYR A 44 1.84 4.52 -2.32
CA TYR A 44 0.90 4.23 -3.40
C TYR A 44 -0.02 5.43 -3.62
N THR A 45 -0.09 5.94 -4.84
CA THR A 45 -1.11 6.92 -5.26
C THR A 45 -2.10 6.23 -6.18
N LEU A 46 -3.33 6.09 -5.71
CA LEU A 46 -4.42 5.41 -6.40
C LEU A 46 -5.38 6.45 -7.00
N LEU A 47 -5.57 6.44 -8.32
CA LEU A 47 -6.43 7.38 -9.03
C LEU A 47 -7.77 6.72 -9.38
N GLY A 48 -8.89 7.37 -9.03
CA GLY A 48 -10.24 6.88 -9.36
C GLY A 48 -10.72 5.69 -8.52
N TYR A 49 -10.08 5.41 -7.39
CA TYR A 49 -10.51 4.36 -6.45
C TYR A 49 -11.32 4.95 -5.29
N GLU A 50 -12.42 4.28 -4.95
CA GLU A 50 -13.24 4.62 -3.79
C GLU A 50 -12.47 4.39 -2.49
N CYS A 51 -12.41 5.42 -1.64
CA CYS A 51 -11.66 5.38 -0.38
C CYS A 51 -12.05 4.19 0.51
N ASP A 52 -13.34 3.85 0.56
CA ASP A 52 -13.84 2.80 1.44
C ASP A 52 -13.43 1.40 0.95
N ARG A 53 -13.25 1.21 -0.36
CA ARG A 53 -12.65 -0.02 -0.91
C ARG A 53 -11.17 -0.12 -0.54
N VAL A 54 -10.44 1.00 -0.64
CA VAL A 54 -9.02 1.05 -0.24
C VAL A 54 -8.88 0.77 1.25
N ASN A 55 -9.79 1.32 2.08
CA ASN A 55 -9.82 1.09 3.52
C ASN A 55 -9.93 -0.39 3.87
N ASN A 56 -10.91 -1.10 3.28
CA ASN A 56 -11.08 -2.53 3.53
C ASN A 56 -9.85 -3.33 3.08
N PHE A 57 -9.31 -3.00 1.90
CA PHE A 57 -8.10 -3.64 1.38
C PHE A 57 -6.90 -3.48 2.31
N VAL A 58 -6.64 -2.27 2.84
CA VAL A 58 -5.49 -2.05 3.72
C VAL A 58 -5.63 -2.72 5.07
N HIS A 59 -6.85 -2.84 5.60
CA HIS A 59 -7.11 -3.58 6.83
C HIS A 59 -6.84 -5.07 6.66
N ASP A 60 -7.35 -5.66 5.57
CA ASP A 60 -7.09 -7.06 5.24
C ASP A 60 -5.59 -7.29 4.99
N ALA A 61 -4.95 -6.40 4.21
CA ALA A 61 -3.53 -6.50 3.92
C ALA A 61 -2.67 -6.39 5.19
N LYS A 62 -3.01 -5.49 6.12
CA LYS A 62 -2.28 -5.35 7.38
C LYS A 62 -2.38 -6.60 8.26
N SER A 63 -3.52 -7.29 8.24
CA SER A 63 -3.71 -8.52 9.01
C SER A 63 -2.84 -9.69 8.54
N GLU A 64 -2.36 -9.64 7.29
CA GLU A 64 -1.54 -10.68 6.68
C GLU A 64 -0.06 -10.27 6.52
N ALA A 65 0.20 -8.97 6.35
CA ALA A 65 1.53 -8.42 6.15
C ALA A 65 2.20 -8.04 7.48
N ASN A 66 2.57 -9.05 8.28
CA ASN A 66 3.21 -8.87 9.59
C ASN A 66 4.55 -8.10 9.55
N PHE A 67 5.19 -8.01 8.39
CA PHE A 67 6.42 -7.24 8.20
C PHE A 67 6.17 -5.74 8.01
N VAL A 68 4.92 -5.32 7.79
CA VAL A 68 4.52 -3.91 7.69
C VAL A 68 4.18 -3.39 9.09
N THR A 69 4.89 -2.35 9.54
CA THR A 69 4.66 -1.75 10.86
C THR A 69 3.34 -1.02 10.92
N ASP A 70 3.08 -0.15 9.96
CA ASP A 70 1.86 0.65 9.85
C ASP A 70 1.56 0.97 8.39
N ILE A 71 0.27 1.18 8.09
CA ILE A 71 -0.21 1.68 6.79
C ILE A 71 -0.93 3.00 7.05
N LYS A 72 -0.47 4.07 6.41
CA LYS A 72 -1.12 5.39 6.44
C LYS A 72 -1.93 5.58 5.16
N VAL A 73 -3.20 5.96 5.31
CA VAL A 73 -4.09 6.19 4.18
C VAL A 73 -4.68 7.59 4.27
N LYS A 74 -4.58 8.32 3.15
CA LYS A 74 -5.17 9.65 2.99
C LYS A 74 -6.02 9.67 1.72
N CYS A 75 -7.30 9.94 1.89
CA CYS A 75 -8.25 10.09 0.79
C CYS A 75 -8.61 11.56 0.58
N GLY A 76 -9.01 11.92 -0.64
CA GLY A 76 -9.43 13.30 -0.97
C GLY A 76 -10.51 13.81 -0.02
N GLY A 77 -10.23 14.91 0.69
CA GLY A 77 -11.18 15.53 1.62
C GLY A 77 -11.43 14.78 2.93
N LYS A 78 -10.83 13.60 3.16
CA LYS A 78 -10.93 12.86 4.43
C LYS A 78 -9.64 13.02 5.25
N PRO A 79 -9.71 13.00 6.59
CA PRO A 79 -8.53 12.91 7.44
C PRO A 79 -7.69 11.67 7.11
N GLU A 80 -6.38 11.78 7.31
CA GLU A 80 -5.49 10.62 7.28
C GLU A 80 -5.82 9.68 8.45
N PHE A 81 -5.74 8.38 8.20
CA PHE A 81 -5.85 7.35 9.23
C PHE A 81 -4.71 6.36 9.12
N VAL A 82 -4.45 5.65 10.23
CA VAL A 82 -3.34 4.71 10.38
C VAL A 82 -3.88 3.35 10.78
N VAL A 83 -3.44 2.31 10.06
CA VAL A 83 -3.70 0.90 10.38
C VAL A 83 -2.40 0.30 10.93
N VAL A 84 -2.46 -0.23 12.15
CA VAL A 84 -1.30 -0.77 12.91
C VAL A 84 -1.45 -2.27 13.13
#